data_AF-A0A3N4GAE9-F1
#
_entry.id   AF-A0A3N4GAE9-F1
#
_cell.length_a   1.000
_cell.length_b   1.000
_cell.length_c   1.000
_cell.angle_alpha   90.00
_cell.angle_beta   90.00
_cell.angle_gamma   90.00
#
_symmetry.space_group_name_H-M   'P 1'
#
loop_
_entity.id
_entity.type
_entity.pdbx_description
1 polymer ?
#
loop_
_entity_poly.entity_id
_entity_poly.type
_entity_poly.pdbx_seq_one_letter_code
_entity_poly.pdbx_strand_id
1 'polypeptide(L)'
;MERLIWTGLDESQFRRYKSWINKTSPGICGTYCAAVLTHYTVLQDTGHWMSKQQLLNAFETVVDDYHLHEGTFFWNVAAGLNSVFNFNHYRAKTGLIPDKEVPDLIDRYQQPVIVGTLAALGSPYKNHWLLVYAYAYDNENQLFFKAYDNHGNYKAVIPAKHTNAYVYLEAIAPSEATARHSNAAETDDNIAIKPNLARRRFLEKQAKEEAEHQQKLIFGKEWDEWKDMII
;
A
#
# COMPACT_ATOMS: atom_id res chain seq x y z
N MET A 1 -6.66 3.46 -28.81
CA MET A 1 -6.73 2.39 -27.79
C MET A 1 -8.06 1.71 -27.97
N GLU A 2 -8.03 0.43 -28.36
CA GLU A 2 -9.25 -0.38 -28.42
C GLU A 2 -9.87 -0.54 -27.03
N ARG A 3 -11.17 -0.82 -26.99
CA ARG A 3 -11.96 -0.80 -25.76
C ARG A 3 -11.66 -2.05 -24.93
N LEU A 4 -10.87 -1.90 -23.88
CA LEU A 4 -10.70 -2.95 -22.86
C LEU A 4 -12.05 -3.27 -22.20
N ILE A 5 -12.37 -4.57 -22.13
CA ILE A 5 -13.52 -5.10 -21.39
C ILE A 5 -13.02 -5.53 -20.02
N TRP A 6 -13.48 -4.85 -18.98
CA TRP A 6 -13.02 -5.06 -17.61
C TRP A 6 -13.84 -6.13 -16.90
N THR A 7 -13.15 -7.07 -16.26
CA THR A 7 -13.71 -8.08 -15.36
C THR A 7 -13.26 -7.79 -13.92
N GLY A 8 -14.18 -7.88 -12.96
CA GLY A 8 -13.93 -7.62 -11.54
C GLY A 8 -14.86 -6.54 -10.98
N LEU A 9 -14.37 -5.78 -10.02
CA LEU A 9 -15.15 -4.80 -9.27
C LEU A 9 -15.34 -3.49 -10.04
N ASP A 10 -16.50 -2.87 -9.85
CA ASP A 10 -16.84 -1.59 -10.49
C ASP A 10 -15.98 -0.42 -9.96
N GLU A 11 -15.44 0.40 -10.87
CA GLU A 11 -14.55 1.52 -10.52
C GLU A 11 -15.21 2.57 -9.61
N SER A 12 -16.54 2.69 -9.65
CA SER A 12 -17.30 3.62 -8.80
C SER A 12 -17.16 3.31 -7.32
N GLN A 13 -16.91 2.04 -6.97
CA GLN A 13 -16.66 1.63 -5.59
C GLN A 13 -15.34 2.23 -5.06
N PHE A 14 -14.37 2.45 -5.94
CA PHE A 14 -13.04 2.98 -5.59
C PHE A 14 -12.96 4.51 -5.71
N ARG A 15 -13.94 5.16 -6.34
CA ARG A 15 -14.03 6.63 -6.42
C ARG A 15 -14.00 7.31 -5.04
N ARG A 16 -14.48 6.64 -3.99
CA ARG A 16 -14.44 7.14 -2.60
C ARG A 16 -13.02 7.34 -2.07
N TYR A 17 -12.05 6.63 -2.62
CA TYR A 17 -10.64 6.71 -2.22
C TYR A 17 -9.86 7.77 -3.00
N LYS A 18 -10.49 8.56 -3.87
CA LYS A 18 -9.82 9.60 -4.67
C LYS A 18 -9.04 10.65 -3.84
N SER A 19 -9.41 10.85 -2.57
CA SER A 19 -8.74 11.78 -1.64
C SER A 19 -7.73 11.09 -0.72
N TRP A 20 -7.59 9.77 -0.82
CA TRP A 20 -6.59 9.00 -0.11
C TRP A 20 -5.33 9.06 -0.96
N ILE A 21 -4.62 10.17 -0.85
CA ILE A 21 -3.40 10.44 -1.62
C ILE A 21 -2.20 10.40 -0.69
N ASN A 22 -1.21 9.60 -1.04
CA ASN A 22 0.11 9.54 -0.43
C ASN A 22 0.94 10.73 -0.93
N LYS A 23 1.06 11.75 -0.09
CA LYS A 23 1.80 12.99 -0.41
C LYS A 23 3.16 13.05 0.28
N THR A 24 3.50 12.06 1.10
CA THR A 24 4.73 12.06 1.89
C THR A 24 5.88 11.47 1.08
N SER A 25 7.10 11.91 1.38
CA SER A 25 8.35 11.32 0.88
C SER A 25 9.23 10.99 2.10
N PRO A 26 9.73 9.76 2.27
CA PRO A 26 9.51 8.61 1.40
C PRO A 26 8.06 8.13 1.54
N GLY A 27 7.43 7.76 0.43
CA GLY A 27 6.00 7.46 0.39
C GLY A 27 5.65 6.14 1.09
N ILE A 28 4.54 6.14 1.84
CA ILE A 28 4.00 4.98 2.57
C ILE A 28 2.94 4.24 1.75
N CYS A 29 3.27 3.91 0.50
CA CYS A 29 2.31 3.34 -0.46
C CYS A 29 1.72 2.00 0.02
N GLY A 30 2.50 1.17 0.72
CA GLY A 30 2.03 -0.07 1.33
C GLY A 30 0.97 0.19 2.41
N THR A 31 1.19 1.15 3.31
CA THR A 31 0.21 1.58 4.32
C THR A 31 -1.10 2.04 3.70
N TYR A 32 -1.06 2.85 2.64
CA TYR A 32 -2.28 3.29 1.95
C TYR A 32 -3.04 2.12 1.33
N CYS A 33 -2.35 1.19 0.68
CA CYS A 33 -2.97 0.00 0.11
C CYS A 33 -3.60 -0.90 1.18
N ALA A 34 -2.91 -1.14 2.30
CA ALA A 34 -3.43 -1.92 3.42
C ALA A 34 -4.65 -1.23 4.07
N ALA A 35 -4.59 0.10 4.24
CA ALA A 35 -5.69 0.90 4.77
C ALA A 35 -6.93 0.84 3.88
N VAL A 36 -6.77 1.02 2.55
CA VAL A 36 -7.90 0.99 1.62
C VAL A 36 -8.49 -0.42 1.50
N LEU A 37 -7.66 -1.47 1.46
CA LEU A 37 -8.15 -2.85 1.46
C LEU A 37 -8.98 -3.14 2.72
N THR A 38 -8.44 -2.81 3.90
CA THR A 38 -9.14 -3.02 5.18
C THR A 38 -10.44 -2.23 5.24
N HIS A 39 -10.41 -0.95 4.86
CA HIS A 39 -11.62 -0.12 4.80
C HIS A 39 -12.65 -0.72 3.85
N TYR A 40 -12.24 -1.16 2.66
CA TYR A 40 -13.14 -1.77 1.67
C TYR A 40 -13.80 -3.02 2.24
N THR A 41 -13.02 -3.95 2.79
CA THR A 41 -13.51 -5.22 3.35
C THR A 41 -14.49 -4.97 4.50
N VAL A 42 -14.11 -4.15 5.50
CA VAL A 42 -14.98 -3.86 6.65
C VAL A 42 -16.27 -3.18 6.22
N LEU A 43 -16.20 -2.22 5.30
CA LEU A 43 -17.38 -1.51 4.81
C LEU A 43 -18.32 -2.43 4.03
N GLN A 44 -17.80 -3.38 3.25
CA GLN A 44 -18.63 -4.37 2.55
C GLN A 44 -19.32 -5.32 3.52
N ASP A 45 -18.58 -5.83 4.51
CA ASP A 45 -19.09 -6.87 5.43
C ASP A 45 -20.06 -6.32 6.48
N THR A 46 -19.82 -5.09 6.94
CA THR A 46 -20.49 -4.54 8.13
C THR A 46 -21.25 -3.24 7.88
N GLY A 47 -21.02 -2.59 6.74
CA GLY A 47 -21.50 -1.22 6.50
C GLY A 47 -20.78 -0.15 7.34
N HIS A 48 -19.79 -0.51 8.16
CA HIS A 48 -19.10 0.42 9.03
C HIS A 48 -18.04 1.23 8.28
N TRP A 49 -18.09 2.55 8.44
CA TRP A 49 -17.13 3.47 7.86
C TRP A 49 -15.98 3.74 8.84
N MET A 50 -14.77 3.30 8.49
CA MET A 50 -13.58 3.51 9.31
C MET A 50 -12.88 4.84 8.96
N SER A 51 -12.30 5.51 9.95
CA SER A 51 -11.52 6.72 9.71
C SER A 51 -10.25 6.42 8.92
N LYS A 52 -10.01 7.20 7.85
CA LYS A 52 -8.75 7.19 7.09
C LYS A 52 -7.55 7.32 8.02
N GLN A 53 -7.54 8.30 8.93
CA GLN A 53 -6.36 8.57 9.76
C GLN A 53 -6.10 7.44 10.75
N GLN A 54 -7.15 6.83 11.30
CA GLN A 54 -7.00 5.70 12.21
C GLN A 54 -6.37 4.49 11.50
N LEU A 55 -6.81 4.20 10.27
CA LEU A 55 -6.25 3.12 9.48
C LEU A 55 -4.81 3.40 9.07
N LEU A 56 -4.49 4.61 8.60
CA LEU A 56 -3.12 4.97 8.26
C LEU A 56 -2.20 4.82 9.50
N ASN A 57 -2.61 5.33 10.66
CA ASN A 57 -1.83 5.18 11.90
C ASN A 57 -1.68 3.70 12.32
N ALA A 58 -2.70 2.87 12.12
CA ALA A 58 -2.65 1.45 12.49
C ALA A 58 -1.66 0.66 11.62
N PHE A 59 -1.52 1.02 10.35
CA PHE A 59 -0.65 0.30 9.40
C PHE A 59 0.75 0.88 9.30
N GLU A 60 0.93 2.20 9.42
CA GLU A 60 2.21 2.88 9.17
C GLU A 60 3.35 2.26 9.96
N THR A 61 3.10 1.98 11.24
CA THR A 61 4.10 1.42 12.13
C THR A 61 4.57 0.03 11.71
N VAL A 62 3.65 -0.88 11.35
CA VAL A 62 3.98 -2.28 11.03
C VAL A 62 4.44 -2.44 9.58
N VAL A 63 3.85 -1.67 8.67
CA VAL A 63 4.09 -1.79 7.23
C VAL A 63 5.34 -1.03 6.82
N ASP A 64 5.54 0.19 7.33
CA ASP A 64 6.56 1.11 6.82
C ASP A 64 7.59 1.58 7.87
N ASP A 65 7.31 1.49 9.17
CA ASP A 65 8.26 1.97 10.21
C ASP A 65 9.13 0.90 10.86
N TYR A 66 8.81 -0.40 10.76
CA TYR A 66 9.56 -1.44 11.49
C TYR A 66 10.13 -2.52 10.57
N HIS A 67 11.25 -2.21 9.90
CA HIS A 67 11.99 -3.22 9.13
C HIS A 67 13.49 -2.90 8.94
N LEU A 68 14.29 -3.96 8.71
CA LEU A 68 15.75 -3.89 8.50
C LEU A 68 16.17 -3.64 7.05
N HIS A 69 15.22 -3.46 6.14
CA HIS A 69 15.44 -3.27 4.70
C HIS A 69 14.92 -1.91 4.21
N GLU A 70 15.35 -1.47 3.02
CA GLU A 70 14.79 -0.28 2.38
C GLU A 70 13.47 -0.62 1.67
N GLY A 71 12.46 0.25 1.81
CA GLY A 71 11.15 0.08 1.19
C GLY A 71 10.29 -1.02 1.83
N THR A 72 9.08 -1.17 1.29
CA THR A 72 8.03 -2.04 1.80
C THR A 72 7.93 -3.30 0.95
N PHE A 73 8.08 -4.48 1.55
CA PHE A 73 7.90 -5.75 0.86
C PHE A 73 6.51 -6.35 1.16
N PHE A 74 6.11 -7.34 0.35
CA PHE A 74 4.80 -7.99 0.49
C PHE A 74 4.56 -8.58 1.88
N TRP A 75 5.60 -9.07 2.57
CA TRP A 75 5.47 -9.59 3.92
C TRP A 75 5.19 -8.50 4.96
N ASN A 76 5.68 -7.26 4.77
CA ASN A 76 5.36 -6.14 5.66
C ASN A 76 3.87 -5.79 5.54
N VAL A 77 3.37 -5.71 4.30
CA VAL A 77 1.93 -5.46 4.04
C VAL A 77 1.07 -6.56 4.64
N ALA A 78 1.45 -7.83 4.47
CA ALA A 78 0.72 -8.96 5.05
C ALA A 78 0.78 -8.98 6.59
N ALA A 79 1.92 -8.63 7.19
CA ALA A 79 2.05 -8.51 8.64
C ALA A 79 1.13 -7.41 9.20
N GLY A 80 1.08 -6.24 8.54
CA GLY A 80 0.16 -5.16 8.91
C GLY A 80 -1.30 -5.60 8.82
N LEU A 81 -1.70 -6.22 7.70
CA LEU A 81 -3.07 -6.74 7.55
C LEU A 81 -3.41 -7.75 8.66
N ASN A 82 -2.52 -8.71 8.94
CA ASN A 82 -2.74 -9.69 9.99
C ASN A 82 -2.77 -9.08 11.40
N SER A 83 -2.07 -7.97 11.67
CA SER A 83 -2.14 -7.31 12.98
C SER A 83 -3.50 -6.64 13.22
N VAL A 84 -4.18 -6.16 12.16
CA VAL A 84 -5.51 -5.55 12.27
C VAL A 84 -6.62 -6.59 12.32
N PHE A 85 -6.57 -7.61 11.44
CA PHE A 85 -7.58 -8.67 11.47
C PHE A 85 -7.35 -9.68 12.59
N ASN A 86 -6.15 -9.75 13.17
CA ASN A 86 -5.77 -10.64 14.26
C ASN A 86 -6.22 -12.11 14.04
N PHE A 87 -6.23 -12.56 12.79
CA PHE A 87 -6.75 -13.87 12.37
C PHE A 87 -8.22 -14.13 12.74
N ASN A 88 -8.97 -13.07 13.01
CA ASN A 88 -10.42 -13.10 13.16
C ASN A 88 -11.03 -12.76 11.81
N HIS A 89 -11.82 -13.68 11.26
CA HIS A 89 -12.53 -13.58 9.98
C HIS A 89 -11.66 -13.56 8.72
N TYR A 90 -10.49 -12.91 8.72
CA TYR A 90 -9.61 -12.84 7.56
C TYR A 90 -8.15 -13.14 7.88
N ARG A 91 -7.45 -13.67 6.89
CA ARG A 91 -5.99 -13.86 6.90
C ARG A 91 -5.37 -13.24 5.67
N ALA A 92 -4.30 -12.48 5.86
CA ALA A 92 -3.49 -12.01 4.74
C ALA A 92 -2.70 -13.19 4.16
N LYS A 93 -2.79 -13.32 2.84
CA LYS A 93 -2.04 -14.28 2.03
C LYS A 93 -1.20 -13.51 1.02
N THR A 94 -0.07 -14.10 0.65
CA THR A 94 0.89 -13.46 -0.25
C THR A 94 1.30 -14.44 -1.34
N GLY A 95 1.78 -13.88 -2.45
CA GLY A 95 2.40 -14.66 -3.51
C GLY A 95 3.22 -13.79 -4.44
N LEU A 96 3.79 -14.46 -5.43
CA LEU A 96 4.58 -13.88 -6.51
C LEU A 96 3.87 -14.17 -7.83
N ILE A 97 4.22 -13.46 -8.90
CA ILE A 97 3.67 -13.68 -10.25
C ILE A 97 2.18 -13.25 -10.33
N PRO A 98 1.89 -11.94 -10.18
CA PRO A 98 0.51 -11.46 -10.09
C PRO A 98 -0.27 -11.60 -11.41
N ASP A 99 0.43 -11.56 -12.55
CA ASP A 99 -0.12 -11.75 -13.89
C ASP A 99 -0.81 -13.11 -14.09
N LYS A 100 -0.46 -14.11 -13.30
CA LYS A 100 -1.14 -15.40 -13.28
C LYS A 100 -2.28 -15.47 -12.27
N GLU A 101 -2.02 -15.05 -11.03
CA GLU A 101 -2.89 -15.38 -9.90
C GLU A 101 -3.96 -14.32 -9.62
N VAL A 102 -3.71 -13.04 -9.92
CA VAL A 102 -4.63 -11.94 -9.58
C VAL A 102 -6.00 -12.04 -10.28
N PRO A 103 -6.09 -12.40 -11.58
CA PRO A 103 -7.40 -12.61 -12.22
C PRO A 103 -8.25 -13.65 -11.46
N ASP A 104 -7.67 -14.81 -11.15
CA ASP A 104 -8.35 -15.89 -10.42
C ASP A 104 -8.77 -15.47 -9.01
N LEU A 105 -7.94 -14.67 -8.33
CA LEU A 105 -8.25 -14.15 -7.00
C LEU A 105 -9.43 -13.16 -7.04
N ILE A 106 -9.45 -12.27 -8.03
CA ILE A 106 -10.55 -11.31 -8.22
C ILE A 106 -11.84 -12.07 -8.53
N ASP A 107 -11.79 -13.06 -9.44
CA ASP A 107 -12.96 -13.87 -9.81
C ASP A 107 -13.48 -14.69 -8.63
N ARG A 108 -12.59 -15.33 -7.87
CA ARG A 108 -12.95 -16.20 -6.75
C ARG A 108 -13.51 -15.45 -5.56
N TYR A 109 -12.82 -14.39 -5.13
CA TYR A 109 -13.15 -13.73 -3.86
C TYR A 109 -13.97 -12.46 -4.04
N GLN A 110 -14.06 -11.91 -5.25
CA GLN A 110 -14.73 -10.63 -5.52
C GLN A 110 -14.22 -9.52 -4.57
N GLN A 111 -12.91 -9.50 -4.33
CA GLN A 111 -12.21 -8.57 -3.43
C GLN A 111 -11.00 -7.97 -4.15
N PRO A 112 -10.61 -6.73 -3.82
CA PRO A 112 -9.42 -6.13 -4.40
C PRO A 112 -8.14 -6.80 -3.84
N VAL A 113 -7.08 -6.78 -4.63
CA VAL A 113 -5.78 -7.40 -4.35
C VAL A 113 -4.69 -6.33 -4.37
N ILE A 114 -3.85 -6.27 -3.35
CA ILE A 114 -2.69 -5.38 -3.35
C ILE A 114 -1.62 -5.99 -4.25
N VAL A 115 -1.05 -5.19 -5.15
CA VAL A 115 -0.03 -5.63 -6.11
C VAL A 115 1.14 -4.66 -6.12
N GLY A 116 2.36 -5.20 -6.13
CA GLY A 116 3.61 -4.44 -6.21
C GLY A 116 4.07 -4.32 -7.66
N THR A 117 4.47 -3.11 -8.08
CA THR A 117 5.18 -2.88 -9.34
C THR A 117 6.68 -2.78 -9.11
N LEU A 118 7.48 -3.10 -10.12
CA LEU A 118 8.94 -2.93 -10.09
C LEU A 118 9.46 -2.07 -11.23
N ALA A 119 10.41 -1.19 -10.93
CA ALA A 119 11.16 -0.47 -11.95
C ALA A 119 11.92 -1.43 -12.89
N ALA A 120 12.47 -2.51 -12.34
CA ALA A 120 13.19 -3.55 -13.09
C ALA A 120 12.30 -4.31 -14.10
N LEU A 121 10.97 -4.30 -13.91
CA LEU A 121 10.00 -4.87 -14.83
C LEU A 121 9.43 -3.83 -15.81
N GLY A 122 10.03 -2.64 -15.89
CA GLY A 122 9.60 -1.58 -16.79
C GLY A 122 8.42 -0.74 -16.29
N SER A 123 8.08 -0.83 -15.01
CA SER A 123 6.97 -0.04 -14.45
C SER A 123 7.25 1.47 -14.52
N PRO A 124 6.36 2.28 -15.14
CA PRO A 124 6.47 3.74 -15.06
C PRO A 124 6.23 4.26 -13.63
N TYR A 125 5.61 3.45 -12.78
CA TYR A 125 5.40 3.72 -11.35
C TYR A 125 6.63 3.39 -10.49
N LYS A 126 7.73 2.90 -11.08
CA LYS A 126 8.90 2.39 -10.36
C LYS A 126 8.50 1.29 -9.35
N ASN A 127 9.13 1.27 -8.18
CA ASN A 127 8.74 0.40 -7.08
C ASN A 127 7.57 1.05 -6.32
N HIS A 128 6.39 0.46 -6.41
CA HIS A 128 5.15 1.04 -5.88
C HIS A 128 4.12 -0.02 -5.52
N TRP A 129 3.23 0.28 -4.57
CA TRP A 129 2.10 -0.57 -4.21
C TRP A 129 0.79 0.03 -4.73
N LEU A 130 -0.02 -0.83 -5.35
CA LEU A 130 -1.32 -0.50 -5.94
C LEU A 130 -2.38 -1.45 -5.38
N LEU A 131 -3.65 -1.02 -5.39
CA LEU A 131 -4.78 -1.89 -5.07
C LEU A 131 -5.56 -2.21 -6.34
N VAL A 132 -5.33 -3.39 -6.90
CA VAL A 132 -5.98 -3.88 -8.13
C VAL A 132 -7.38 -4.40 -7.79
N TYR A 133 -8.36 -4.02 -8.60
CA TYR A 133 -9.76 -4.40 -8.37
C TYR A 133 -10.46 -4.96 -9.62
N ALA A 134 -9.85 -4.82 -10.79
CA ALA A 134 -10.34 -5.41 -12.02
C ALA A 134 -9.17 -5.70 -12.97
N TYR A 135 -9.40 -6.56 -13.95
CA TYR A 135 -8.43 -6.91 -14.97
C TYR A 135 -9.09 -6.94 -16.37
N ALA A 136 -8.28 -6.83 -17.41
CA ALA A 136 -8.72 -6.94 -18.81
C ALA A 136 -7.60 -7.50 -19.67
N TYR A 137 -7.96 -8.23 -20.71
CA TYR A 137 -7.06 -8.60 -21.78
C TYR A 137 -7.29 -7.69 -22.99
N ASP A 138 -6.23 -7.28 -23.65
CA ASP A 138 -6.33 -6.66 -24.98
C ASP A 138 -6.43 -7.72 -26.09
N ASN A 139 -6.48 -7.26 -27.33
CA ASN A 139 -6.57 -8.13 -28.51
C ASN A 139 -5.28 -8.94 -28.77
N GLU A 140 -4.16 -8.58 -28.14
CA GLU A 140 -2.89 -9.30 -28.19
C GLU A 140 -2.72 -10.24 -26.97
N ASN A 141 -3.82 -10.46 -26.22
CA ASN A 141 -3.86 -11.26 -25.01
C ASN A 141 -2.89 -10.77 -23.92
N GLN A 142 -2.55 -9.48 -23.93
CA GLN A 142 -1.79 -8.84 -22.86
C GLN A 142 -2.73 -8.48 -21.71
N LEU A 143 -2.32 -8.86 -20.50
CA LEU A 143 -3.08 -8.60 -19.29
C LEU A 143 -2.82 -7.19 -18.74
N PHE A 144 -3.89 -6.48 -18.44
CA PHE A 144 -3.90 -5.19 -17.77
C PHE A 144 -4.67 -5.27 -16.46
N PHE A 145 -4.18 -4.57 -15.45
CA PHE A 145 -4.88 -4.35 -14.20
C PHE A 145 -5.45 -2.95 -14.14
N LYS A 146 -6.64 -2.84 -13.56
CA LYS A 146 -7.26 -1.60 -13.13
C LYS A 146 -7.11 -1.49 -11.62
N ALA A 147 -6.56 -0.36 -11.19
CA ALA A 147 -6.13 -0.20 -9.81
C ALA A 147 -6.46 1.18 -9.23
N TYR A 148 -6.62 1.18 -7.91
CA TYR A 148 -6.44 2.37 -7.11
C TYR A 148 -4.94 2.61 -6.89
N ASP A 149 -4.47 3.73 -7.42
CA ASP A 149 -3.14 4.28 -7.20
C ASP A 149 -3.20 5.39 -6.14
N ASN A 150 -2.49 5.18 -5.04
CA ASN A 150 -2.40 6.13 -3.93
C ASN A 150 -1.65 7.43 -4.30
N HIS A 151 -1.14 7.59 -5.52
CA HIS A 151 -0.73 8.90 -6.05
C HIS A 151 -1.89 9.73 -6.65
N GLY A 152 -3.13 9.29 -6.47
CA GLY A 152 -4.33 10.09 -6.77
C GLY A 152 -5.13 9.63 -7.99
N ASN A 153 -4.89 8.41 -8.49
CA ASN A 153 -5.64 7.86 -9.61
C ASN A 153 -6.36 6.55 -9.21
N TYR A 154 -7.64 6.65 -8.87
CA TYR A 154 -8.44 5.47 -8.51
C TYR A 154 -8.79 4.56 -9.70
N LYS A 155 -8.46 4.96 -10.93
CA LYS A 155 -8.72 4.23 -12.18
C LYS A 155 -7.44 4.06 -13.00
N ALA A 156 -6.32 3.89 -12.32
CA ALA A 156 -5.04 3.62 -12.96
C ALA A 156 -5.12 2.32 -13.76
N VAL A 157 -4.51 2.29 -14.94
CA VAL A 157 -4.39 1.10 -15.78
C VAL A 157 -2.92 0.79 -15.91
N ILE A 158 -2.52 -0.41 -15.51
CA ILE A 158 -1.13 -0.87 -15.59
C ILE A 158 -1.05 -2.21 -16.32
N PRO A 159 -0.02 -2.42 -17.17
CA PRO A 159 0.29 -3.76 -17.67
C PRO A 159 0.66 -4.69 -16.50
N ALA A 160 0.06 -5.87 -16.43
CA ALA A 160 0.32 -6.84 -15.35
C ALA A 160 1.77 -7.32 -15.35
N LYS A 161 2.43 -7.36 -16.50
CA LYS A 161 3.87 -7.70 -16.64
C LYS A 161 4.82 -6.79 -15.84
N HIS A 162 4.35 -5.62 -15.39
CA HIS A 162 5.15 -4.70 -14.56
C HIS A 162 5.13 -5.06 -13.07
N THR A 163 4.43 -6.13 -12.69
CA THR A 163 4.14 -6.49 -11.30
C THR A 163 4.90 -7.73 -10.85
N ASN A 164 5.21 -7.85 -9.55
CA ASN A 164 6.05 -8.94 -9.03
C ASN A 164 5.45 -9.73 -7.87
N ALA A 165 4.72 -9.07 -6.98
CA ALA A 165 4.18 -9.66 -5.76
C ALA A 165 2.75 -9.17 -5.52
N TYR A 166 1.98 -9.98 -4.80
CA TYR A 166 0.62 -9.62 -4.43
C TYR A 166 0.29 -10.03 -2.99
N VAL A 167 -0.68 -9.32 -2.40
CA VAL A 167 -1.22 -9.55 -1.06
C VAL A 167 -2.74 -9.43 -1.12
N TYR A 168 -3.46 -10.41 -0.55
CA TYR A 168 -4.92 -10.41 -0.49
C TYR A 168 -5.42 -10.91 0.86
N LEU A 169 -6.68 -10.64 1.17
CA LEU A 169 -7.37 -11.17 2.35
C LEU A 169 -8.19 -12.39 1.96
N GLU A 170 -7.97 -13.50 2.67
CA GLU A 170 -8.78 -14.71 2.56
C GLU A 170 -9.65 -14.86 3.80
N ALA A 171 -10.95 -15.12 3.61
CA ALA A 171 -11.85 -15.40 4.71
C ALA A 171 -11.47 -16.72 5.41
N ILE A 172 -11.40 -16.71 6.74
CA ILE A 172 -11.12 -17.88 7.56
C ILE A 172 -12.43 -18.61 7.83
N ALA A 173 -12.47 -19.91 7.54
CA ALA A 173 -13.62 -20.74 7.87
C ALA A 173 -13.91 -20.74 9.39
N PRO A 174 -15.17 -20.71 9.83
CA PRO A 174 -15.52 -20.63 11.26
C PRO A 174 -14.86 -21.71 12.14
N SER A 175 -14.64 -22.91 11.59
CA SER A 175 -14.00 -24.03 12.30
C SER A 175 -12.50 -23.83 12.56
N GLU A 176 -11.79 -23.08 11.70
CA GLU A 176 -10.37 -22.78 11.88
C GLU A 176 -10.13 -21.67 12.90
N ALA A 177 -11.08 -20.75 13.06
CA ALA A 177 -11.00 -19.66 14.04
C ALA A 177 -11.05 -20.22 15.48
N THR A 178 -11.94 -21.17 15.77
CA THR A 178 -12.09 -21.76 17.11
C THR A 178 -10.88 -22.60 17.54
N ALA A 179 -10.25 -23.33 16.61
CA ALA A 179 -9.12 -24.22 16.90
C ALA A 179 -7.81 -23.48 17.25
N ARG A 180 -7.67 -22.19 16.90
CA ARG A 180 -6.47 -21.41 17.22
C ARG A 180 -6.56 -20.65 18.54
N HIS A 181 -7.76 -20.30 18.99
CA HIS A 181 -7.96 -19.72 20.32
C HIS A 181 -7.50 -20.64 21.45
N SER A 182 -7.47 -21.97 21.25
CA SER A 182 -6.98 -22.93 22.23
C SER A 182 -5.47 -23.20 22.19
N ASN A 183 -4.75 -22.71 21.17
CA ASN A 183 -3.34 -23.03 20.91
C ASN A 183 -2.39 -21.81 20.94
N ALA A 184 -2.87 -20.63 21.34
CA ALA A 184 -2.01 -19.48 21.57
C ALA A 184 -1.22 -19.69 22.89
N ALA A 185 -0.17 -20.48 22.82
CA ALA A 185 0.89 -20.47 23.83
C ALA A 185 1.60 -19.11 23.80
N GLU A 186 1.80 -18.52 24.97
CA GLU A 186 2.63 -17.32 25.16
C GLU A 186 4.03 -17.58 24.61
N THR A 187 4.35 -16.98 23.46
CA THR A 187 5.73 -16.86 23.01
C THR A 187 6.29 -15.56 23.58
N ASP A 188 7.07 -15.67 24.65
CA ASP A 188 8.04 -14.67 25.06
C ASP A 188 9.15 -14.63 24.00
N ASP A 189 9.16 -13.58 23.19
CA ASP A 189 10.29 -13.23 22.35
C ASP A 189 10.36 -11.70 22.28
N ASN A 190 11.07 -11.11 23.25
CA ASN A 190 11.58 -9.74 23.18
C ASN A 190 12.61 -9.63 22.04
N ILE A 191 12.17 -9.74 20.79
CA ILE A 191 12.90 -9.25 19.64
C ILE A 191 12.75 -7.73 19.71
N ALA A 192 13.81 -7.03 20.08
CA ALA A 192 13.83 -5.56 20.05
C ALA A 192 13.67 -5.08 18.60
N ILE A 193 12.42 -4.82 18.20
CA ILE A 193 12.06 -4.29 16.89
C ILE A 193 12.62 -2.88 16.79
N LYS A 194 13.61 -2.67 15.91
CA LYS A 194 14.24 -1.37 15.69
C LYS A 194 13.58 -0.64 14.51
N PRO A 195 13.44 0.69 14.59
CA PRO A 195 12.80 1.49 13.55
C PRO A 195 13.53 1.41 12.19
N ASN A 196 12.77 1.54 11.11
CA ASN A 196 13.19 1.51 9.71
C ASN A 196 14.34 2.49 9.49
N LEU A 197 15.55 1.94 9.43
CA LEU A 197 16.78 2.72 9.35
C LEU A 197 16.86 3.54 8.06
N ALA A 198 16.25 3.06 6.96
CA ALA A 198 16.24 3.78 5.69
C ALA A 198 15.33 5.01 5.74
N ARG A 199 14.10 4.84 6.27
CA ARG A 199 13.17 5.96 6.49
C ARG A 199 13.73 6.94 7.51
N ARG A 200 14.34 6.47 8.60
CA ARG A 200 15.03 7.35 9.57
C ARG A 200 16.17 8.13 8.95
N ARG A 201 17.09 7.47 8.24
CA ARG A 201 18.20 8.15 7.55
C ARG A 201 17.69 9.20 6.56
N PHE A 202 16.60 8.89 5.85
CA PHE A 202 15.97 9.85 4.95
C PHE A 202 15.36 11.04 5.70
N LEU A 203 14.57 10.79 6.76
CA LEU A 203 13.95 11.84 7.57
C LEU A 203 15.01 12.70 8.26
N GLU A 204 16.07 12.10 8.79
CA GLU A 204 17.23 12.78 9.39
C GLU A 204 17.96 13.64 8.34
N LYS A 205 18.12 13.13 7.11
CA LYS A 205 18.70 13.90 5.99
C LYS A 205 17.82 15.09 5.61
N GLN A 206 16.51 14.91 5.47
CA GLN A 206 15.57 15.99 5.16
C GLN A 206 15.52 17.04 6.27
N ALA A 207 15.46 16.63 7.53
CA ALA A 207 15.49 17.54 8.67
C ALA A 207 16.80 18.34 8.71
N LYS A 208 17.92 17.72 8.33
CA LYS A 208 19.21 18.39 8.21
C LYS A 208 19.22 19.39 7.04
N GLU A 209 18.75 19.00 5.87
CA GLU A 209 18.64 19.87 4.68
C GLU A 209 17.72 21.06 4.96
N GLU A 210 16.59 20.84 5.64
CA GLU A 210 15.67 21.88 6.07
C GLU A 210 16.29 22.80 7.12
N ALA A 211 17.02 22.26 8.11
CA ALA A 211 17.75 23.06 9.09
C ALA A 211 18.86 23.90 8.45
N GLU A 212 19.61 23.35 7.49
CA GLU A 212 20.63 24.06 6.71
C GLU A 212 20.00 25.15 5.83
N HIS A 213 18.83 24.90 5.23
CA HIS A 213 18.07 25.90 4.49
C HIS A 213 17.59 27.03 5.43
N GLN A 214 17.00 26.69 6.58
CA GLN A 214 16.57 27.69 7.59
C GLN A 214 17.74 28.53 8.13
N GLN A 215 18.95 27.96 8.23
CA GLN A 215 20.15 28.72 8.61
C GLN A 215 20.64 29.69 7.54
N LYS A 216 20.36 29.43 6.25
CA LYS A 216 20.69 30.32 5.14
C LYS A 216 19.69 31.46 4.97
N LEU A 217 18.48 31.30 5.51
CA LEU A 217 17.47 32.34 5.56
C LEU A 217 17.82 33.41 6.60
N ILE A 218 17.92 34.66 6.17
CA ILE A 218 17.99 35.84 7.04
C ILE A 218 16.59 36.46 7.04
N PHE A 219 15.93 36.56 8.19
CA PHE A 219 14.53 37.01 8.30
C PHE A 219 13.55 36.30 7.34
N GLY A 220 13.77 35.01 7.06
CA GLY A 220 12.90 34.22 6.18
C GLY A 220 13.14 34.40 4.68
N LYS A 221 14.23 35.06 4.27
CA LYS A 221 14.67 35.21 2.86
C LYS A 221 16.12 34.80 2.68
N GLU A 222 16.47 34.28 1.50
CA GLU A 222 17.87 33.93 1.18
C GLU A 222 18.73 35.20 1.09
N TRP A 223 20.04 35.10 1.38
CA TRP A 223 20.96 36.25 1.33
C TRP A 223 21.01 36.93 -0.03
N ASP A 224 20.85 36.17 -1.12
CA ASP A 224 20.83 36.72 -2.47
C ASP A 224 19.55 37.55 -2.74
N GLU A 225 18.41 37.19 -2.13
CA GLU A 225 17.19 38.01 -2.18
C GLU A 225 17.34 39.30 -1.36
N TRP A 226 18.14 39.26 -0.29
CA TRP A 226 18.47 40.47 0.49
C TRP A 226 19.41 41.41 -0.26
N LYS A 227 20.38 40.89 -1.00
CA LYS A 227 21.29 41.71 -1.82
C LYS A 227 20.52 42.53 -2.85
N ASP A 228 19.55 41.92 -3.52
CA ASP A 228 18.72 42.59 -4.54
C ASP A 228 17.75 43.64 -3.94
N MET A 229 17.54 43.62 -2.62
CA MET A 229 16.72 44.61 -1.91
C MET A 229 17.54 45.76 -1.29
N ILE A 230 18.85 45.58 -1.11
CA ILE A 230 19.75 46.55 -0.48
C ILE A 230 20.55 47.35 -1.52
N ILE A 231 20.69 46.83 -2.74
CA ILE A 231 21.31 47.48 -3.90
C ILE A 231 20.23 48.15 -4.75
#